data_AF-A0AAV5W437-F1
#
_entry.id   AF-A0AAV5W437-F1
#
_cell.length_a   1.000
_cell.length_b   1.000
_cell.length_c   1.000
_cell.angle_alpha   90.00
_cell.angle_beta   90.00
_cell.angle_gamma   90.00
#
_symmetry.space_group_name_H-M   'P 1'
#
loop_
_entity.id
_entity.type
_entity.pdbx_description
1 polymer ?
#
loop_
_entity_poly.entity_id
_entity_poly.type
_entity_poly.pdbx_seq_one_letter_code
_entity_poly.pdbx_strand_id
1 'polypeptide(L)'
;MSKGIEECAKEGAFLPIIRSDEENSIFNEITFNLTNTNKPRLILGMVCNSSNHLLEWMDGSKITYTKDNFYASFDCVSTKSLVYSHPVSETEENTPIYFPSS
;
A
#
# COMPACT_ATOMS: atom_id res chain seq x y z
N MET A 1 -16.41 -5.40 -4.75
CA MET A 1 -15.41 -5.30 -3.67
C MET A 1 -14.29 -6.29 -3.96
N SER A 2 -13.11 -6.13 -3.35
CA SER A 2 -12.01 -7.10 -3.57
C SER A 2 -12.28 -8.36 -2.74
N LYS A 3 -11.94 -9.54 -3.29
CA LYS A 3 -12.09 -10.84 -2.62
C LYS A 3 -11.39 -10.89 -1.25
N GLY A 4 -10.26 -10.19 -1.10
CA GLY A 4 -9.54 -10.12 0.17
C GLY A 4 -10.33 -9.44 1.30
N ILE A 5 -11.10 -8.39 1.00
CA ILE A 5 -11.96 -7.73 1.99
C ILE A 5 -13.05 -8.71 2.47
N GLU A 6 -13.66 -9.44 1.54
CA GLU A 6 -14.74 -10.37 1.86
C GLU A 6 -14.27 -11.54 2.74
N GLU A 7 -13.09 -12.10 2.47
CA GLU A 7 -12.55 -13.22 3.27
C GLU A 7 -12.15 -12.78 4.68
N CYS A 8 -11.45 -11.65 4.84
CA CYS A 8 -11.09 -11.14 6.17
C CYS A 8 -12.34 -10.82 7.01
N ALA A 9 -13.38 -10.27 6.39
CA ALA A 9 -14.61 -9.91 7.08
C ALA A 9 -15.35 -11.13 7.67
N LYS A 10 -15.21 -12.34 7.09
CA LYS A 10 -15.82 -13.57 7.63
C LYS A 10 -15.29 -13.93 9.01
N GLU A 11 -14.07 -13.50 9.34
CA GLU A 11 -13.43 -13.75 10.65
C GLU A 11 -13.52 -12.54 11.58
N GLY A 12 -14.31 -11.51 11.22
CA GLY A 12 -14.37 -10.25 11.97
C GLY A 12 -13.08 -9.44 11.89
N ALA A 13 -12.22 -9.74 10.91
CA ALA A 13 -10.97 -9.05 10.66
C ALA A 13 -11.09 -8.04 9.50
N PHE A 14 -10.08 -7.19 9.38
CA PHE A 14 -9.95 -6.22 8.30
C PHE A 14 -8.60 -6.40 7.62
N LEU A 15 -8.50 -5.94 6.37
CA LEU A 15 -7.21 -5.91 5.70
C LEU A 15 -6.27 -4.90 6.40
N PRO A 16 -4.95 -5.13 6.36
CA PRO A 16 -3.98 -4.26 7.01
C PRO A 16 -4.09 -2.79 6.61
N ILE A 17 -3.98 -1.90 7.59
CA ILE A 17 -3.88 -0.45 7.44
C ILE A 17 -2.48 -0.05 7.94
N ILE A 18 -1.80 0.82 7.19
CA ILE A 18 -0.41 1.21 7.49
C ILE A 18 -0.35 2.70 7.82
N ARG A 19 0.19 3.03 8.99
CA ARG A 19 0.27 4.39 9.53
C ARG A 19 1.69 4.83 9.83
N SER A 20 2.66 3.91 9.81
CA SER A 20 4.04 4.19 10.15
C SER A 20 5.02 3.28 9.41
N ASP A 21 6.30 3.67 9.43
CA ASP A 21 7.40 2.84 8.94
C ASP A 21 7.51 1.52 9.72
N GLU A 22 7.20 1.54 11.03
CA GLU A 22 7.24 0.36 11.89
C GLU A 22 6.18 -0.66 11.44
N GLU A 23 4.93 -0.24 11.28
CA GLU A 23 3.85 -1.10 10.79
C GLU A 23 4.18 -1.62 9.37
N ASN A 24 4.66 -0.74 8.49
CA ASN A 24 5.08 -1.14 7.16
C ASN A 24 6.16 -2.23 7.19
N SER A 25 7.13 -2.12 8.12
CA SER A 25 8.21 -3.09 8.27
C SER A 25 7.68 -4.43 8.77
N ILE A 26 6.81 -4.42 9.78
CA ILE A 26 6.17 -5.62 10.34
C ILE A 26 5.39 -6.38 9.25
N PHE A 27 4.54 -5.69 8.48
CA PHE A 27 3.74 -6.35 7.44
C PHE A 27 4.59 -6.87 6.28
N ASN A 28 5.69 -6.20 5.93
CA ASN A 28 6.64 -6.71 4.94
C ASN A 28 7.34 -7.97 5.44
N GLU A 29 7.79 -7.99 6.70
CA GLU A 29 8.43 -9.16 7.32
C GLU A 29 7.46 -10.36 7.37
N ILE A 30 6.24 -10.16 7.85
CA ILE A 30 5.20 -11.21 7.90
C ILE A 30 4.93 -11.74 6.49
N THR A 31 4.77 -10.85 5.52
CA THR A 31 4.49 -11.21 4.12
C THR A 31 5.62 -12.03 3.52
N PHE A 32 6.86 -11.63 3.76
CA PHE A 32 8.04 -12.36 3.31
C PHE A 32 8.16 -13.74 3.94
N ASN A 33 7.95 -13.83 5.26
CA ASN A 33 8.10 -15.09 6.00
C ASN A 33 6.97 -16.10 5.73
N LEU A 34 5.75 -15.65 5.43
CA LEU A 34 4.59 -16.52 5.22
C LEU A 34 4.41 -16.99 3.78
N THR A 35 5.18 -16.46 2.83
CA THR A 35 4.96 -16.75 1.41
C THR A 35 6.21 -17.31 0.75
N ASN A 36 6.05 -18.44 0.04
CA ASN A 36 7.14 -19.08 -0.71
C ASN A 36 7.29 -18.48 -2.11
N THR A 37 7.28 -17.15 -2.22
CA THR A 37 7.43 -16.45 -3.50
C THR A 37 8.54 -15.41 -3.43
N ASN A 38 9.30 -15.30 -4.52
CA ASN A 38 10.45 -14.40 -4.60
C ASN A 38 10.05 -12.91 -4.58
N LYS A 39 8.77 -12.59 -4.73
CA LYS A 39 8.22 -11.22 -4.72
C LYS A 39 6.82 -11.21 -4.11
N PRO A 40 6.73 -11.33 -2.78
CA PRO A 40 5.44 -11.47 -2.14
C PRO A 40 4.69 -10.14 -2.16
N ARG A 41 3.36 -10.22 -2.33
CA ARG A 41 2.49 -9.05 -2.39
C ARG A 41 1.41 -9.20 -1.35
N LEU A 42 1.21 -8.14 -0.57
CA LEU A 42 0.14 -8.05 0.41
C LEU A 42 -0.93 -7.09 -0.11
N ILE A 43 -2.20 -7.50 0.01
CA ILE A 43 -3.33 -6.62 -0.26
C ILE A 43 -3.60 -5.82 1.02
N LEU A 44 -3.59 -4.48 0.91
CA LEU A 44 -3.90 -3.58 2.01
C LEU A 44 -5.36 -3.14 1.98
N GLY A 45 -5.84 -2.66 3.13
CA GLY A 45 -7.19 -2.16 3.35
C GLY A 45 -7.42 -0.76 2.80
N MET A 46 -7.12 -0.52 1.52
CA MET A 46 -7.40 0.75 0.85
C MET A 46 -8.71 0.68 0.07
N VAL A 47 -9.51 1.73 0.14
CA VAL A 47 -10.81 1.86 -0.53
C VAL A 47 -10.94 3.20 -1.23
N CYS A 48 -11.69 3.23 -2.32
CA CYS A 48 -12.03 4.48 -3.01
C CYS A 48 -13.26 5.09 -2.36
N ASN A 49 -13.14 6.29 -1.79
CA ASN A 49 -14.27 6.98 -1.19
C ASN A 49 -15.21 7.50 -2.30
N SER A 50 -16.47 7.09 -2.26
CA SER A 50 -17.45 7.40 -3.32
C SER A 50 -17.88 8.86 -3.38
N SER A 51 -17.63 9.64 -2.32
CA SER A 51 -18.07 11.04 -2.23
C SER A 51 -17.03 12.02 -2.77
N ASN A 52 -15.75 11.77 -2.50
CA ASN A 52 -14.63 12.65 -2.90
C ASN A 52 -13.71 12.00 -3.96
N HIS A 53 -13.94 10.74 -4.31
CA HIS A 53 -13.14 9.93 -5.23
C HIS A 53 -11.67 9.79 -4.82
N LEU A 54 -11.32 10.01 -3.56
CA LEU A 54 -9.97 9.86 -3.06
C LEU A 54 -9.76 8.46 -2.47
N LEU A 55 -8.51 8.00 -2.55
CA LEU A 55 -8.09 6.77 -1.88
C LEU A 55 -7.98 7.02 -0.38
N GLU A 56 -8.65 6.19 0.41
CA GLU A 56 -8.69 6.25 1.87
C GLU A 56 -8.46 4.85 2.46
N TRP A 57 -8.16 4.78 3.75
CA TRP A 57 -8.15 3.51 4.46
C TRP A 57 -9.58 3.02 4.67
N MET A 58 -9.76 1.70 4.77
CA MET A 58 -11.08 1.07 4.91
C MET A 58 -11.80 1.41 6.23
N ASP A 59 -11.09 1.98 7.21
CA ASP A 59 -11.68 2.56 8.42
C ASP A 59 -12.20 4.00 8.22
N GLY A 60 -12.09 4.55 7.01
CA GLY A 60 -12.51 5.90 6.64
C GLY A 60 -11.48 6.99 6.95
N SER A 61 -10.31 6.63 7.47
CA SER A 61 -9.24 7.60 7.68
C SER A 61 -8.49 7.93 6.39
N LYS A 62 -7.96 9.16 6.32
CA LYS A 62 -7.14 9.60 5.19
C LYS A 62 -5.79 8.88 5.18
N ILE A 63 -5.25 8.67 3.99
CA ILE A 63 -3.88 8.18 3.85
C ILE A 63 -2.92 9.34 4.12
N THR A 64 -2.29 9.32 5.31
CA THR A 64 -1.28 10.31 5.72
C THR A 64 0.14 9.76 5.69
N TYR A 65 0.28 8.43 5.74
CA TYR A 65 1.56 7.74 5.62
C TYR A 65 1.75 7.21 4.21
N THR A 66 2.91 7.49 3.62
CA THR A 66 3.31 7.06 2.28
C THR A 66 4.82 6.78 2.28
N LYS A 67 5.24 5.67 1.68
CA LYS A 67 6.66 5.34 1.44
C LYS A 67 7.02 5.65 -0.02
N ASP A 68 8.30 5.91 -0.30
CA ASP A 68 8.87 5.96 -1.66
C ASP A 68 8.17 6.94 -2.62
N ASN A 69 7.75 8.10 -2.09
CA ASN A 69 7.03 9.14 -2.83
C ASN A 69 5.70 8.67 -3.44
N PHE A 70 5.06 7.66 -2.86
CA PHE A 70 3.72 7.25 -3.24
C PHE A 70 2.73 8.41 -3.05
N TYR A 71 2.16 8.89 -4.15
CA TYR A 71 1.14 9.92 -4.12
C TYR A 71 -0.26 9.30 -4.00
N ALA A 72 -0.80 9.26 -2.78
CA ALA A 72 -2.10 8.67 -2.48
C ALA A 72 -3.30 9.57 -2.85
N SER A 73 -3.07 10.86 -3.08
CA SER A 73 -4.14 11.86 -3.27
C SER A 73 -4.54 12.01 -4.74
N PHE A 74 -4.98 10.91 -5.37
CA PHE A 74 -5.47 10.90 -6.75
C PHE A 74 -6.94 10.45 -6.83
N ASP A 75 -7.59 10.79 -7.94
CA ASP A 75 -8.95 10.31 -8.23
C ASP A 75 -8.91 8.82 -8.60
N CYS A 76 -9.34 7.96 -7.68
CA CYS A 76 -9.31 6.50 -7.81
C CYS A 76 -10.41 5.93 -8.71
N VAL A 77 -11.31 6.76 -9.22
CA VAL A 77 -12.36 6.36 -10.18
C VAL A 77 -11.87 6.59 -11.61
N SER A 78 -11.24 7.74 -11.87
CA SER A 78 -10.77 8.15 -13.19
C SER A 78 -9.37 7.60 -13.51
N THR A 79 -8.53 7.36 -12.50
CA THR A 79 -7.16 6.89 -12.69
C THR A 79 -7.08 5.36 -12.60
N LYS A 80 -6.49 4.71 -13.62
CA LYS A 80 -6.18 3.27 -13.59
C LYS A 80 -4.84 2.98 -12.91
N SER A 81 -4.58 3.59 -11.76
CA SER A 81 -3.36 3.34 -11.00
C SER A 81 -3.56 2.14 -10.09
N LEU A 82 -2.75 1.10 -10.26
CA LEU A 82 -2.66 -0.02 -9.32
C LEU A 82 -1.58 0.28 -8.29
N VAL A 83 -1.95 0.22 -7.02
CA VAL A 83 -1.03 0.39 -5.88
C VAL A 83 -0.64 -0.99 -5.38
N TYR A 84 0.66 -1.25 -5.27
CA TYR A 84 1.17 -2.50 -4.72
C TYR A 84 2.43 -2.23 -3.91
N SER A 85 2.66 -3.07 -2.89
CA SER A 85 3.92 -3.04 -2.15
C SER A 85 5.07 -3.44 -3.07
N HIS A 86 6.18 -2.70 -2.98
CA HIS A 86 7.45 -3.15 -3.50
C HIS A 86 8.18 -3.92 -2.40
N PRO A 87 8.76 -5.09 -2.68
CA PRO A 87 9.67 -5.71 -1.72
C PRO A 87 10.82 -4.73 -1.50
N VAL A 88 11.21 -4.53 -0.24
CA VAL A 88 12.40 -3.74 0.11
C VAL A 88 13.58 -4.39 -0.59
N SER A 89 14.08 -3.78 -1.66
CA SER A 89 15.33 -4.20 -2.27
C SER A 89 16.46 -3.77 -1.35
N GLU A 90 17.23 -4.73 -0.84
CA GLU A 90 18.56 -4.47 -0.27
C GLU A 90 19.44 -3.84 -1.36
N THR A 91 19.40 -2.50 -1.52
CA THR A 91 20.41 -1.62 -2.16
C THR A 91 19.81 -0.27 -2.57
N GLU A 92 19.54 0.63 -1.63
CA GLU A 92 19.47 2.07 -1.91
C GLU A 92 20.23 2.87 -0.82
N GLU A 93 21.44 2.43 -0.52
CA GLU A 93 22.43 3.29 0.13
C GLU A 93 23.32 3.89 -0.97
N ASN A 94 23.25 5.21 -1.13
CA ASN A 94 24.14 6.07 -1.94
C ASN A 94 24.02 6.05 -3.47
N THR A 95 23.04 6.77 -4.03
CA THR A 95 23.30 7.57 -5.25
C THR A 95 22.44 8.84 -5.29
N PRO A 96 23.03 10.05 -5.39
CA PRO A 96 22.26 11.26 -5.62
C PRO A 96 21.71 11.24 -7.05
N ILE A 97 20.38 11.20 -7.19
CA ILE A 97 19.73 11.25 -8.50
C ILE A 97 19.81 12.67 -9.06
N TYR A 98 20.59 12.81 -10.13
CA TYR A 98 20.72 14.01 -10.95
C TYR A 98 19.58 14.03 -11.98
N PHE A 99 18.81 15.12 -12.07
CA PHE A 99 17.87 15.34 -13.15
C PHE A 99 18.56 16.12 -14.28
N PRO A 100 18.65 15.61 -15.52
CA PRO A 100 19.09 16.44 -16.63
C PRO A 100 17.96 17.40 -17.00
N SER A 101 18.28 18.69 -17.00
CA SER A 101 17.45 19.76 -17.51
C SER A 101 17.62 19.87 -19.03
N SER A 102 16.56 19.59 -19.78
CA SER A 102 16.06 20.23 -21.03
C SER A 102 15.42 19.20 -21.95
#